data_AF-A0A9D0XS80-F1
#
_entry.id   AF-A0A9D0XS80-F1
#
_cell.length_a   1.000
_cell.length_b   1.000
_cell.length_c   1.000
_cell.angle_alpha   90.00
_cell.angle_beta   90.00
_cell.angle_gamma   90.00
#
_symmetry.space_group_name_H-M   'P 1'
#
loop_
_entity.id
_entity.type
_entity.pdbx_description
1 polymer ?
#
loop_
_entity_poly.entity_id
_entity_poly.type
_entity_poly.pdbx_seq_one_letter_code
_entity_poly.pdbx_strand_id
1 'polypeptide(L)'
;MVSYSNRDLSELPDEVDANIERLDLSHNKITRLPESILKYKNLKSLVLSYNDLREIPEFIGELTSLEILDVTCNRIAKLPQSISKLINMKQFKIYGNKLACDLSMLQQMSVLERMDLGRNSLSEVNLDFSKLPNLTYLSIRENQLVELPKSIENLKKLEILALGNNKLSKLPINIDVMPSLKRVHLENNLLIEGMKCHPKILSR
;
A
#
# COMPACT_ATOMS: atom_id res chain seq x y z
N MET A 1 -13.02 8.56 -17.06
CA MET A 1 -12.96 7.36 -16.20
C MET A 1 -13.57 6.23 -16.98
N VAL A 2 -12.90 5.09 -17.08
CA VAL A 2 -13.38 3.91 -17.80
C VAL A 2 -13.30 2.71 -16.86
N SER A 3 -14.37 1.92 -16.80
CA SER A 3 -14.43 0.71 -15.96
C SER A 3 -14.82 -0.50 -16.80
N TYR A 4 -14.00 -1.54 -16.67
CA TYR A 4 -14.20 -2.89 -17.17
C TYR A 4 -14.22 -3.88 -16.00
N SER A 5 -14.69 -3.43 -14.83
CA SER A 5 -14.82 -4.29 -13.66
C SER A 5 -15.84 -5.41 -13.89
N ASN A 6 -15.60 -6.61 -13.33
CA ASN A 6 -16.52 -7.76 -13.39
C ASN A 6 -16.87 -8.21 -14.83
N ARG A 7 -15.87 -8.38 -15.70
CA ARG A 7 -16.07 -8.75 -17.11
C ARG A 7 -15.37 -10.05 -17.53
N ASP A 8 -14.91 -10.84 -16.56
CA ASP A 8 -14.16 -12.07 -16.82
C ASP A 8 -12.91 -11.88 -17.71
N LEU A 9 -12.35 -10.66 -17.74
CA LEU A 9 -11.21 -10.35 -18.59
C LEU A 9 -9.95 -11.07 -18.12
N SER A 10 -9.22 -11.69 -19.06
CA SER A 10 -7.88 -12.23 -18.81
C SER A 10 -6.76 -11.27 -19.20
N GLU A 11 -7.08 -10.23 -19.96
CA GLU A 11 -6.14 -9.25 -20.52
C GLU A 11 -6.75 -7.85 -20.61
N LEU A 12 -5.93 -6.86 -21.01
CA LEU A 12 -6.42 -5.49 -21.19
C LEU A 12 -7.34 -5.39 -22.41
N PRO A 13 -8.42 -4.60 -22.33
CA PRO A 13 -9.26 -4.32 -23.48
C PRO A 13 -8.52 -3.47 -24.54
N ASP A 14 -8.63 -3.86 -25.81
CA ASP A 14 -7.91 -3.24 -26.92
C ASP A 14 -8.46 -1.85 -27.30
N GLU A 15 -9.77 -1.62 -27.12
CA GLU A 15 -10.50 -0.46 -27.69
C GLU A 15 -10.63 0.76 -26.76
N VAL A 16 -9.86 0.84 -25.67
CA VAL A 16 -9.96 2.00 -24.77
C VAL A 16 -9.20 3.20 -25.34
N ASP A 17 -9.87 4.35 -25.32
CA ASP A 17 -9.27 5.65 -25.59
C ASP A 17 -7.97 5.85 -24.78
N ALA A 18 -6.91 6.29 -25.43
CA ALA A 18 -5.62 6.55 -24.80
C ALA A 18 -5.68 7.73 -23.80
N ASN A 19 -6.64 8.64 -23.93
CA ASN A 19 -6.75 9.86 -23.13
C ASN A 19 -7.55 9.69 -21.82
N ILE A 20 -7.41 8.54 -21.16
CA ILE A 20 -8.11 8.27 -19.91
C ILE A 20 -7.23 8.59 -18.70
N GLU A 21 -7.85 9.14 -17.65
CA GLU A 21 -7.17 9.38 -16.37
C GLU A 21 -7.41 8.28 -15.34
N ARG A 22 -8.46 7.48 -15.50
CA ARG A 22 -8.83 6.44 -14.53
C ARG A 22 -9.28 5.18 -15.27
N LEU A 23 -8.64 4.07 -14.96
CA LEU A 23 -8.94 2.75 -15.49
C LEU A 23 -9.21 1.79 -14.33
N ASP A 24 -10.41 1.22 -14.33
CA ASP A 24 -10.82 0.19 -13.38
C ASP A 24 -10.99 -1.14 -14.09
N LEU A 25 -10.19 -2.12 -13.67
CA LEU A 25 -10.12 -3.49 -14.15
C LEU A 25 -10.35 -4.48 -13.00
N SER A 26 -10.96 -4.02 -11.90
CA SER A 26 -11.19 -4.85 -10.72
C SER A 26 -12.08 -6.07 -11.01
N HIS A 27 -11.99 -7.10 -10.17
CA HIS A 27 -12.85 -8.28 -10.28
C HIS A 27 -12.82 -8.95 -11.66
N ASN A 28 -11.62 -9.18 -12.18
CA ASN A 28 -11.39 -9.91 -13.44
C ASN A 28 -10.45 -11.10 -13.17
N LYS A 29 -9.95 -11.73 -14.24
CA LYS A 29 -9.03 -12.87 -14.20
C LYS A 29 -7.65 -12.48 -14.77
N ILE A 30 -7.27 -11.22 -14.63
CA ILE A 30 -6.03 -10.69 -15.20
C ILE A 30 -4.86 -11.29 -14.43
N THR A 31 -3.98 -12.00 -15.14
CA THR A 31 -2.82 -12.67 -14.54
C THR A 31 -1.52 -11.89 -14.72
N ARG A 32 -1.47 -10.98 -15.71
CA ARG A 32 -0.36 -10.08 -15.99
C ARG A 32 -0.88 -8.77 -16.57
N LEU A 33 -0.17 -7.68 -16.29
CA LEU A 33 -0.38 -6.41 -16.98
C LEU A 33 0.51 -6.40 -18.24
N PRO A 34 -0.03 -6.17 -19.45
CA PRO A 34 0.76 -6.06 -20.67
C PRO A 34 1.29 -4.64 -20.89
N GLU A 35 2.35 -4.50 -21.69
CA GLU A 35 2.96 -3.21 -22.04
C GLU A 35 2.00 -2.25 -22.75
N SER A 36 0.91 -2.74 -23.33
CA SER A 36 -0.10 -1.88 -23.95
C SER A 36 -0.76 -0.90 -22.97
N ILE A 37 -0.66 -1.12 -21.64
CA ILE A 37 -1.07 -0.14 -20.62
C ILE A 37 -0.32 1.21 -20.78
N LEU A 38 0.89 1.18 -21.34
CA LEU A 38 1.75 2.35 -21.51
C LEU A 38 1.16 3.37 -22.50
N LYS A 39 0.14 3.01 -23.28
CA LYS A 39 -0.59 3.95 -24.14
C LYS A 39 -1.36 5.00 -23.34
N TYR A 40 -1.75 4.70 -22.11
CA TYR A 40 -2.51 5.60 -21.23
C TYR A 40 -1.58 6.57 -20.47
N LYS A 41 -0.91 7.48 -21.19
CA LYS A 41 0.09 8.40 -20.59
C LYS A 41 -0.48 9.36 -19.53
N ASN A 42 -1.79 9.62 -19.60
CA ASN A 42 -2.51 10.49 -18.66
C ASN A 42 -3.13 9.73 -17.47
N LEU A 43 -2.86 8.42 -17.34
CA LEU A 43 -3.47 7.59 -16.32
C LEU A 43 -3.00 8.01 -14.92
N LYS A 44 -3.96 8.46 -14.10
CA LYS A 44 -3.77 8.85 -12.70
C LYS A 44 -4.24 7.80 -11.73
N SER A 45 -5.19 6.95 -12.11
CA SER A 45 -5.71 5.88 -11.26
C SER A 45 -5.82 4.57 -12.02
N LEU A 46 -5.16 3.54 -11.51
CA LEU A 46 -5.24 2.17 -12.01
C LEU A 46 -5.74 1.26 -10.89
N VAL A 47 -6.92 0.68 -11.09
CA VAL A 47 -7.54 -0.26 -10.16
C VAL A 47 -7.53 -1.65 -10.79
N LEU A 48 -6.84 -2.58 -10.14
CA LEU A 48 -6.63 -3.98 -10.53
C LEU A 48 -7.01 -4.92 -9.37
N SER A 49 -7.83 -4.45 -8.43
CA SER A 49 -8.19 -5.23 -7.24
C SER A 49 -8.96 -6.50 -7.62
N TYR A 50 -8.83 -7.57 -6.84
CA TYR A 50 -9.49 -8.85 -7.07
C TYR A 50 -9.21 -9.41 -8.47
N ASN A 51 -7.94 -9.63 -8.77
CA ASN A 51 -7.45 -10.29 -9.97
C ASN A 51 -6.46 -11.42 -9.58
N ASP A 52 -5.76 -11.99 -10.56
CA ASP A 52 -4.79 -13.07 -10.37
C ASP A 52 -3.33 -12.63 -10.63
N LEU A 53 -3.04 -11.32 -10.53
CA LEU A 53 -1.71 -10.76 -10.82
C LEU A 53 -0.65 -11.40 -9.93
N ARG A 54 0.42 -11.90 -10.54
CA ARG A 54 1.58 -12.47 -9.82
C ARG A 54 2.69 -11.47 -9.57
N GLU A 55 2.74 -10.41 -10.37
CA GLU A 55 3.75 -9.37 -10.30
C GLU A 55 3.19 -8.03 -10.81
N ILE A 56 3.85 -6.96 -10.40
CA ILE A 56 3.75 -5.65 -11.06
C ILE A 56 4.97 -5.57 -11.97
N PRO A 57 4.82 -5.31 -13.28
CA PRO A 57 5.93 -5.33 -14.23
C PRO A 57 6.84 -4.10 -14.11
N GLU A 58 8.10 -4.21 -14.55
CA GLU A 58 9.09 -3.10 -14.48
C GLU A 58 8.71 -1.86 -15.30
N PHE A 59 7.91 -1.99 -16.34
CA PHE A 59 7.45 -0.82 -17.09
C PHE A 59 6.40 -0.01 -16.33
N ILE A 60 5.89 -0.46 -15.17
CA ILE A 60 4.92 0.32 -14.37
C ILE A 60 5.46 1.71 -14.05
N GLY A 61 6.77 1.83 -13.81
CA GLY A 61 7.42 3.10 -13.50
C GLY A 61 7.42 4.13 -14.62
N GLU A 62 7.00 3.77 -15.83
CA GLU A 62 6.78 4.70 -16.94
C GLU A 62 5.43 5.42 -16.86
N LEU A 63 4.48 4.92 -16.07
CA LEU A 63 3.19 5.58 -15.83
C LEU A 63 3.33 6.66 -14.75
N THR A 64 4.22 7.64 -14.98
CA THR A 64 4.64 8.65 -14.00
C THR A 64 3.51 9.59 -13.53
N SER A 65 2.40 9.64 -14.27
CA SER A 65 1.17 10.36 -13.90
C SER A 65 0.34 9.64 -12.82
N LEU A 66 0.66 8.38 -12.46
CA LEU A 66 -0.13 7.62 -11.49
C LEU A 66 -0.08 8.24 -10.09
N GLU A 67 -1.28 8.50 -9.58
CA GLU A 67 -1.55 8.96 -8.22
C GLU A 67 -2.15 7.84 -7.34
N ILE A 68 -2.84 6.87 -7.95
CA ILE A 68 -3.50 5.77 -7.25
C ILE A 68 -3.21 4.47 -7.98
N LEU A 69 -2.63 3.51 -7.25
CA LEU A 69 -2.49 2.13 -7.68
C LEU A 69 -3.14 1.21 -6.64
N ASP A 70 -4.19 0.50 -7.06
CA ASP A 70 -4.89 -0.49 -6.24
C ASP A 70 -4.74 -1.88 -6.86
N VAL A 71 -3.94 -2.72 -6.22
CA VAL A 71 -3.70 -4.13 -6.59
C VAL A 71 -4.15 -5.07 -5.45
N THR A 72 -5.14 -4.63 -4.67
CA THR A 72 -5.72 -5.38 -3.56
C THR A 72 -6.19 -6.78 -4.00
N CYS A 73 -6.01 -7.80 -3.16
CA CYS A 73 -6.45 -9.17 -3.41
C CYS A 73 -5.94 -9.73 -4.74
N ASN A 74 -4.62 -9.80 -4.88
CA ASN A 74 -3.90 -10.45 -5.98
C ASN A 74 -2.90 -11.49 -5.40
N ARG A 75 -1.88 -11.88 -6.15
CA ARG A 75 -0.85 -12.86 -5.76
C ARG A 75 0.57 -12.28 -5.84
N ILE A 76 0.71 -10.97 -5.71
CA ILE A 76 1.96 -10.24 -5.88
C ILE A 76 2.91 -10.57 -4.71
N ALA A 77 4.11 -11.04 -5.02
CA ALA A 77 5.11 -11.41 -4.02
C ALA A 77 6.25 -10.38 -3.87
N LYS A 78 6.52 -9.59 -4.91
CA LYS A 78 7.60 -8.59 -4.98
C LYS A 78 7.13 -7.35 -5.72
N LEU A 79 7.82 -6.23 -5.46
CA LEU A 79 7.66 -4.99 -6.21
C LEU A 79 8.84 -4.80 -7.17
N PRO A 80 8.62 -4.26 -8.39
CA PRO A 80 9.68 -3.90 -9.30
C PRO A 80 10.42 -2.64 -8.81
N GLN A 81 11.70 -2.51 -9.13
CA GLN A 81 12.50 -1.36 -8.66
C GLN A 81 11.97 -0.03 -9.23
N SER A 82 11.47 -0.08 -10.45
CA SER A 82 10.82 1.04 -11.15
C SER A 82 9.60 1.61 -10.45
N ILE A 83 8.97 0.90 -9.49
CA ILE A 83 7.81 1.44 -8.77
C ILE A 83 8.16 2.74 -8.04
N SER A 84 9.42 2.90 -7.63
CA SER A 84 9.96 4.12 -7.02
C SER A 84 9.93 5.35 -7.94
N LYS A 85 9.76 5.18 -9.26
CA LYS A 85 9.62 6.27 -10.24
C LYS A 85 8.24 6.91 -10.22
N LEU A 86 7.26 6.30 -9.55
CA LEU A 86 5.89 6.81 -9.42
C LEU A 86 5.82 7.93 -8.36
N ILE A 87 6.54 9.02 -8.61
CA ILE A 87 6.74 10.12 -7.66
C ILE A 87 5.46 10.90 -7.32
N ASN A 88 4.40 10.75 -8.13
CA ASN A 88 3.08 11.36 -7.90
C ASN A 88 2.12 10.47 -7.10
N MET A 89 2.56 9.28 -6.68
CA MET A 89 1.72 8.31 -5.97
C MET A 89 1.22 8.85 -4.64
N LYS A 90 -0.10 9.00 -4.50
CA LYS A 90 -0.80 9.41 -3.28
C LYS A 90 -1.39 8.23 -2.53
N GLN A 91 -1.84 7.20 -3.24
CA GLN A 91 -2.44 6.02 -2.63
C GLN A 91 -1.89 4.73 -3.25
N PHE A 92 -1.28 3.90 -2.41
CA PHE A 92 -0.80 2.59 -2.79
C PHE A 92 -1.47 1.51 -1.95
N LYS A 93 -2.25 0.66 -2.59
CA LYS A 93 -3.02 -0.42 -1.94
C LYS A 93 -2.61 -1.76 -2.52
N ILE A 94 -2.08 -2.62 -1.66
CA ILE A 94 -1.66 -3.99 -1.99
C ILE A 94 -2.17 -4.97 -0.93
N TYR A 95 -3.27 -4.63 -0.26
CA TYR A 95 -3.88 -5.49 0.76
C TYR A 95 -4.16 -6.89 0.20
N GLY A 96 -3.94 -7.96 0.96
CA GLY A 96 -4.31 -9.31 0.54
C GLY A 96 -3.46 -9.86 -0.61
N ASN A 97 -2.15 -9.73 -0.51
CA ASN A 97 -1.18 -10.26 -1.47
C ASN A 97 -0.20 -11.22 -0.77
N LYS A 98 0.96 -11.50 -1.39
CA LYS A 98 2.01 -12.38 -0.86
C LYS A 98 3.33 -11.63 -0.64
N LEU A 99 3.25 -10.31 -0.41
CA LEU A 99 4.40 -9.43 -0.40
C LEU A 99 5.38 -9.82 0.71
N ALA A 100 6.62 -10.12 0.33
CA ALA A 100 7.72 -10.48 1.22
C ALA A 100 9.05 -10.00 0.61
N CYS A 101 9.18 -8.68 0.43
CA CYS A 101 10.36 -8.07 -0.18
C CYS A 101 10.78 -6.79 0.55
N ASP A 102 11.97 -6.31 0.22
CA ASP A 102 12.46 -4.98 0.60
C ASP A 102 11.49 -3.90 0.09
N LEU A 103 11.10 -2.97 0.98
CA LEU A 103 10.20 -1.86 0.68
C LEU A 103 10.91 -0.50 0.66
N SER A 104 12.21 -0.43 0.93
CA SER A 104 12.98 0.82 1.05
C SER A 104 12.82 1.74 -0.16
N MET A 105 12.64 1.18 -1.36
CA MET A 105 12.38 1.94 -2.59
C MET A 105 11.11 2.81 -2.54
N LEU A 106 10.10 2.44 -1.74
CA LEU A 106 8.86 3.20 -1.60
C LEU A 106 9.06 4.54 -0.90
N GLN A 107 10.19 4.74 -0.19
CA GLN A 107 10.51 6.01 0.47
C GLN A 107 10.70 7.18 -0.51
N GLN A 108 10.81 6.91 -1.82
CA GLN A 108 10.87 7.94 -2.86
C GLN A 108 9.51 8.56 -3.20
N MET A 109 8.41 7.90 -2.82
CA MET A 109 7.03 8.41 -3.03
C MET A 109 6.68 9.44 -1.95
N SER A 110 7.39 10.57 -1.93
CA SER A 110 7.30 11.57 -0.85
C SER A 110 5.92 12.25 -0.68
N VAL A 111 5.06 12.15 -1.70
CA VAL A 111 3.68 12.66 -1.68
C VAL A 111 2.66 11.61 -1.24
N LEU A 112 3.09 10.40 -0.86
CA LEU A 112 2.19 9.33 -0.47
C LEU A 112 1.40 9.68 0.79
N GLU A 113 0.09 9.55 0.70
CA GLU A 113 -0.88 9.90 1.75
C GLU A 113 -1.49 8.66 2.40
N ARG A 114 -1.66 7.58 1.62
CA ARG A 114 -2.27 6.33 2.09
C ARG A 114 -1.50 5.13 1.60
N MET A 115 -1.09 4.27 2.53
CA MET A 115 -0.44 3.01 2.22
C MET A 115 -1.17 1.86 2.93
N ASP A 116 -1.62 0.86 2.17
CA ASP A 116 -2.22 -0.36 2.71
C ASP A 116 -1.44 -1.59 2.26
N LEU A 117 -0.66 -2.14 3.19
CA LEU A 117 0.16 -3.33 3.07
C LEU A 117 -0.47 -4.52 3.83
N GLY A 118 -1.71 -4.41 4.30
CA GLY A 118 -2.28 -5.42 5.18
C GLY A 118 -2.45 -6.78 4.49
N ARG A 119 -2.53 -7.87 5.27
CA ARG A 119 -2.71 -9.24 4.76
C ARG A 119 -1.67 -9.60 3.69
N ASN A 120 -0.41 -9.56 4.11
CA ASN A 120 0.77 -9.92 3.32
C ASN A 120 1.69 -10.83 4.16
N SER A 121 2.94 -11.02 3.73
CA SER A 121 3.93 -11.88 4.39
C SER A 121 5.13 -11.09 4.92
N LEU A 122 4.94 -9.82 5.30
CA LEU A 122 6.01 -8.94 5.76
C LEU A 122 6.45 -9.32 7.18
N SER A 123 7.74 -9.62 7.36
CA SER A 123 8.37 -9.81 8.67
C SER A 123 8.96 -8.51 9.24
N GLU A 124 9.26 -7.55 8.37
CA GLU A 124 9.78 -6.23 8.72
C GLU A 124 9.25 -5.17 7.75
N VAL A 125 9.38 -3.90 8.14
CA VAL A 125 9.16 -2.75 7.25
C VAL A 125 10.39 -1.86 7.32
N ASN A 126 11.25 -1.97 6.30
CA ASN A 126 12.52 -1.26 6.19
C ASN A 126 12.37 0.12 5.50
N LEU A 127 11.34 0.88 5.92
CA LEU A 127 11.07 2.23 5.43
C LEU A 127 11.67 3.29 6.37
N ASP A 128 12.30 4.30 5.80
CA ASP A 128 12.51 5.57 6.48
C ASP A 128 11.26 6.44 6.36
N PHE A 129 10.36 6.33 7.34
CA PHE A 129 9.14 7.13 7.40
C PHE A 129 9.38 8.64 7.51
N SER A 130 10.61 9.11 7.79
CA SER A 130 10.92 10.55 7.68
C SER A 130 10.81 11.07 6.24
N LYS A 131 10.89 10.18 5.25
CA LYS A 131 10.73 10.48 3.82
C LYS A 131 9.29 10.44 3.33
N LEU A 132 8.35 10.04 4.19
CA LEU A 132 6.93 9.93 3.87
C LEU A 132 6.08 10.89 4.72
N PRO A 133 6.37 12.21 4.71
CA PRO A 133 5.79 13.18 5.66
C PRO A 133 4.29 13.41 5.46
N ASN A 134 3.72 12.95 4.35
CA ASN A 134 2.32 13.16 3.98
C ASN A 134 1.40 11.99 4.36
N LEU A 135 1.93 10.88 4.90
CA LEU A 135 1.09 9.75 5.29
C LEU A 135 0.08 10.15 6.37
N THR A 136 -1.19 9.91 6.05
CA THR A 136 -2.35 10.06 6.93
C THR A 136 -2.94 8.71 7.33
N TYR A 137 -2.71 7.68 6.51
CA TYR A 137 -3.17 6.32 6.75
C TYR A 137 -2.07 5.31 6.43
N LEU A 138 -1.78 4.45 7.40
CA LEU A 138 -0.88 3.32 7.23
C LEU A 138 -1.54 2.06 7.80
N SER A 139 -1.69 1.05 6.96
CA SER A 139 -2.14 -0.29 7.37
C SER A 139 -1.07 -1.31 7.02
N ILE A 140 -0.64 -2.06 8.03
CA ILE A 140 0.26 -3.22 7.91
C ILE A 140 -0.31 -4.39 8.73
N ARG A 141 -1.63 -4.40 8.95
CA ARG A 141 -2.33 -5.47 9.68
C ARG A 141 -2.15 -6.83 9.01
N GLU A 142 -2.36 -7.93 9.74
CA GLU A 142 -2.32 -9.29 9.19
C GLU A 142 -0.98 -9.58 8.46
N ASN A 143 0.13 -9.31 9.13
CA ASN A 143 1.49 -9.60 8.66
C ASN A 143 2.25 -10.38 9.76
N GLN A 144 3.58 -10.44 9.68
CA GLN A 144 4.44 -11.17 10.62
C GLN A 144 5.42 -10.24 11.35
N LEU A 145 5.07 -8.96 11.50
CA LEU A 145 5.96 -7.95 12.08
C LEU A 145 6.24 -8.21 13.56
N VAL A 146 7.52 -8.18 13.95
CA VAL A 146 7.96 -8.31 15.35
C VAL A 146 8.23 -6.94 15.98
N GLU A 147 8.63 -5.96 15.19
CA GLU A 147 8.80 -4.58 15.63
C GLU A 147 8.47 -3.59 14.49
N LEU A 148 8.32 -2.33 14.86
CA LEU A 148 8.21 -1.21 13.92
C LEU A 148 9.54 -0.46 13.85
N PRO A 149 9.91 0.11 12.69
CA PRO A 149 11.05 1.00 12.62
C PRO A 149 10.78 2.25 13.46
N LYS A 150 11.79 2.72 14.20
CA LYS A 150 11.70 3.93 15.04
C LYS A 150 11.27 5.17 14.25
N SER A 151 11.58 5.21 12.95
CA SER A 151 11.20 6.30 12.03
C SER A 151 9.69 6.55 11.96
N ILE A 152 8.84 5.59 12.35
CA ILE A 152 7.37 5.74 12.36
C ILE A 152 6.91 6.94 13.20
N GLU A 153 7.67 7.31 14.24
CA GLU A 153 7.41 8.48 15.10
C GLU A 153 7.48 9.81 14.32
N ASN A 154 8.10 9.82 13.13
CA ASN A 154 8.20 11.02 12.28
C ASN A 154 6.91 11.33 11.49
N LEU A 155 5.91 10.43 11.50
CA LEU A 155 4.67 10.63 10.74
C LEU A 155 3.71 11.60 11.43
N LYS A 156 4.01 12.89 11.34
CA LYS A 156 3.27 13.98 12.02
C LYS A 156 1.82 14.13 11.54
N LYS A 157 1.49 13.67 10.34
CA LYS A 157 0.13 13.72 9.76
C LYS A 157 -0.64 12.41 9.89
N LEU A 158 -0.05 11.35 10.46
CA LEU A 158 -0.69 10.04 10.53
C LEU A 158 -1.90 10.09 11.45
N GLU A 159 -3.06 9.73 10.92
CA GLU A 159 -4.32 9.72 11.66
C GLU A 159 -4.72 8.30 12.06
N ILE A 160 -4.43 7.32 11.20
CA ILE A 160 -4.82 5.93 11.39
C ILE A 160 -3.61 5.03 11.16
N LEU A 161 -3.29 4.25 12.19
CA LEU A 161 -2.25 3.22 12.15
C LEU A 161 -2.88 1.86 12.45
N ALA A 162 -2.95 0.99 11.45
CA ALA A 162 -3.51 -0.35 11.61
C ALA A 162 -2.41 -1.41 11.62
N LEU A 163 -2.21 -2.07 12.75
CA LEU A 163 -1.14 -3.04 13.02
C LEU A 163 -1.67 -4.34 13.61
N GLY A 164 -2.99 -4.51 13.71
CA GLY A 164 -3.59 -5.71 14.27
C GLY A 164 -3.17 -6.99 13.54
N ASN A 165 -3.19 -8.12 14.23
CA ASN A 165 -2.79 -9.43 13.70
C ASN A 165 -1.33 -9.42 13.21
N ASN A 166 -0.40 -9.07 14.09
CA ASN A 166 1.05 -9.15 13.88
C ASN A 166 1.70 -9.86 15.09
N LYS A 167 3.03 -9.82 15.18
CA LYS A 167 3.82 -10.41 16.28
C LYS A 167 4.53 -9.33 17.10
N LEU A 168 3.98 -8.11 17.14
CA LEU A 168 4.62 -6.99 17.81
C LEU A 168 4.69 -7.25 19.32
N SER A 169 5.90 -7.16 19.88
CA SER A 169 6.14 -7.29 21.33
C SER A 169 6.27 -5.95 22.05
N LYS A 170 6.62 -4.90 21.31
CA LYS A 170 6.81 -3.52 21.78
C LYS A 170 6.31 -2.52 20.75
N LEU A 171 5.97 -1.33 21.23
CA LEU A 171 5.69 -0.17 20.39
C LEU A 171 6.77 0.90 20.60
N PRO A 172 6.99 1.79 19.62
CA PRO A 172 7.80 2.98 19.81
C PRO A 172 7.25 3.85 20.96
N ILE A 173 8.14 4.42 21.77
CA ILE A 173 7.76 5.08 23.04
C ILE A 173 6.88 6.32 22.83
N ASN A 174 6.95 6.94 21.66
CA ASN A 174 6.23 8.19 21.35
C ASN A 174 4.96 7.99 20.52
N ILE A 175 4.50 6.76 20.32
CA ILE A 175 3.31 6.49 19.50
C ILE A 175 2.06 7.22 20.06
N ASP A 176 1.95 7.32 21.38
CA ASP A 176 0.81 7.95 22.08
C ASP A 176 0.77 9.48 21.99
N VAL A 177 1.91 10.10 21.67
CA VAL A 177 2.06 11.56 21.58
C VAL A 177 2.17 12.04 20.13
N MET A 178 1.94 11.15 19.16
CA MET A 178 1.89 11.53 17.74
C MET A 178 0.73 12.52 17.51
N PRO A 179 1.01 13.72 16.97
CA PRO A 179 0.12 14.87 17.10
C PRO A 179 -1.23 14.73 16.36
N SER A 180 -1.25 13.96 15.28
CA SER A 180 -2.45 13.76 14.46
C SER A 180 -3.10 12.38 14.65
N LEU A 181 -2.53 11.52 15.50
CA LEU A 181 -2.94 10.12 15.59
C LEU A 181 -4.27 10.00 16.31
N LYS A 182 -5.29 9.53 15.59
CA LYS A 182 -6.67 9.40 16.08
C LYS A 182 -7.00 7.95 16.42
N ARG A 183 -6.46 7.00 15.66
CA ARG A 183 -6.80 5.57 15.77
C ARG A 183 -5.57 4.69 15.61
N VAL A 184 -5.41 3.75 16.54
CA VAL A 184 -4.42 2.69 16.49
C VAL A 184 -5.13 1.36 16.70
N HIS A 185 -4.95 0.46 15.73
CA HIS A 185 -5.46 -0.91 15.79
C HIS A 185 -4.29 -1.84 16.12
N LEU A 186 -4.34 -2.51 17.27
CA LEU A 186 -3.26 -3.33 17.83
C LEU A 186 -3.72 -4.73 18.25
N GLU A 187 -4.97 -5.08 17.97
CA GLU A 187 -5.56 -6.37 18.31
C GLU A 187 -4.68 -7.53 17.82
N ASN A 188 -4.66 -8.64 18.57
CA ASN A 188 -3.92 -9.85 18.19
C ASN A 188 -2.43 -9.58 17.90
N ASN A 189 -1.74 -8.96 18.86
CA ASN A 189 -0.28 -8.83 18.92
C ASN A 189 0.26 -9.47 20.23
N LEU A 190 1.57 -9.45 20.41
CA LEU A 190 2.27 -10.04 21.57
C LEU A 190 2.75 -8.96 22.57
N LEU A 191 2.03 -7.83 22.66
CA LEU A 191 2.41 -6.69 23.49
C LEU A 191 2.44 -7.08 24.98
N ILE A 192 3.54 -6.75 25.65
CA ILE A 192 3.72 -6.98 27.09
C ILE A 192 2.68 -6.14 27.86
N GLU A 193 2.13 -6.69 28.95
CA GLU A 193 1.21 -5.97 29.84
C GLU A 193 1.83 -4.65 30.31
N GLY A 194 1.08 -3.55 30.16
CA GLY A 194 1.54 -2.19 30.52
C GLY A 194 2.06 -1.35 29.35
N MET A 195 2.41 -1.95 28.20
CA MET A 195 2.79 -1.21 26.97
C MET A 195 1.58 -0.83 26.09
N LYS A 196 0.40 -0.65 26.70
CA LYS A 196 -0.81 -0.31 25.95
C LYS A 196 -0.81 1.18 25.65
N CYS A 197 -1.09 1.53 24.39
CA CYS A 197 -1.35 2.90 23.99
C CYS A 197 -2.48 3.53 24.82
N HIS A 198 -2.52 4.86 24.88
CA HIS A 198 -3.56 5.57 25.61
C HIS A 198 -4.95 5.11 25.11
N PRO A 199 -5.91 4.77 26.00
CA PRO A 199 -7.25 4.30 25.61
C PRO A 199 -8.07 5.21 24.68
N LYS A 200 -7.61 6.45 24.45
CA LYS A 200 -8.29 7.43 23.60
C LYS A 200 -8.02 7.20 22.11
N ILE A 201 -6.86 6.62 21.79
CA ILE A 201 -6.47 6.32 20.41
C ILE A 201 -6.62 4.85 20.07
N LEU A 202 -6.76 3.97 21.07
CA LEU A 202 -7.09 2.56 20.86
C LEU A 202 -8.51 2.44 20.28
N SER A 203 -8.63 1.81 19.10
CA SER A 203 -9.94 1.41 18.60
C SER A 203 -10.52 0.28 19.46
N ARG A 204 -11.82 0.33 19.72
CA ARG A 204 -12.56 -0.79 20.33
C ARG A 204 -12.61 -2.00 19.42
#